data_AF-A0A8X6XVC7-F1
#
_entry.id   AF-A0A8X6XVC7-F1
#
_cell.length_a   1.000
_cell.length_b   1.000
_cell.length_c   1.000
_cell.angle_alpha   90.00
_cell.angle_beta   90.00
_cell.angle_gamma   90.00
#
_symmetry.space_group_name_H-M   'P 1'
#
loop_
_entity.id
_entity.type
_entity.pdbx_description
1 polymer ?
#
loop_
_entity_poly.entity_id
_entity_poly.type
_entity_poly.pdbx_seq_one_letter_code
_entity_poly.pdbx_strand_id
1 'polypeptide(L)'
;MGSFLIIALTFSLTISVFVEADHDGPHEGPTETVLNILFPACSPLDASMQSKFFELNKSGQINPKLCRNPSPGQEECIKKQLHTVRCAVNGTATEECINQVTSFLRGNTCSG
;
A
#
# COMPACT_ATOMS: atom_id res chain seq x y z
N MET A 1 -11.78 46.48 48.56
CA MET A 1 -11.91 46.91 47.15
C MET A 1 -10.61 46.55 46.44
N GLY A 2 -10.71 45.77 45.35
CA GLY A 2 -9.61 45.35 44.46
C GLY A 2 -8.71 44.27 45.09
N SER A 3 -8.44 43.10 44.53
CA SER A 3 -8.43 42.73 43.11
C SER A 3 -8.62 41.21 42.97
N PHE A 4 -9.85 40.78 42.70
CA PHE A 4 -10.16 39.46 42.13
C PHE A 4 -9.89 39.46 40.61
N LEU A 5 -8.67 39.85 40.22
CA LEU A 5 -8.26 40.05 38.84
C LEU A 5 -6.82 39.53 38.59
N ILE A 6 -6.48 38.39 39.20
CA ILE A 6 -5.35 37.55 38.76
C ILE A 6 -5.87 36.11 38.55
N ILE A 7 -7.05 36.01 37.95
CA ILE A 7 -7.62 34.78 37.42
C ILE A 7 -8.08 35.15 36.00
N ALA A 8 -7.18 35.15 35.01
CA ALA A 8 -7.56 35.12 33.57
C ALA A 8 -6.40 35.26 32.55
N LEU A 9 -5.14 35.44 32.94
CA LEU A 9 -4.03 35.59 31.97
C LEU A 9 -2.81 34.89 32.59
N THR A 10 -2.39 33.69 32.22
CA THR A 10 -2.12 33.20 30.86
C THR A 10 -2.26 31.66 30.82
N PHE A 11 -3.46 31.18 30.50
CA PHE A 11 -3.68 29.86 29.90
C PHE A 11 -3.11 29.89 28.47
N SER A 12 -1.79 29.71 28.28
CA SER A 12 -1.19 29.65 26.93
C SER A 12 0.17 28.93 26.88
N LEU A 13 0.34 27.85 27.65
CA LEU A 13 1.24 26.79 27.23
C LEU A 13 0.38 25.62 26.80
N THR A 14 -0.25 25.83 25.64
CA THR A 14 -0.84 24.75 24.85
C THR A 14 0.24 23.70 24.65
N ILE A 15 -0.09 22.51 25.12
CA ILE A 15 0.59 21.25 24.88
C ILE A 15 0.59 21.05 23.36
N SER A 16 1.60 21.54 22.66
CA SER A 16 1.89 21.09 21.29
C SER A 16 2.65 19.76 21.40
N VAL A 17 2.00 18.77 22.01
CA VAL A 17 2.26 17.39 21.62
C VAL A 17 1.60 17.29 20.26
N PHE A 18 2.42 17.48 19.21
CA PHE A 18 2.13 16.93 17.91
C PHE A 18 1.97 15.41 18.12
N VAL A 19 0.73 14.98 18.34
CA VAL A 19 0.31 13.67 17.86
C VAL A 19 0.36 13.81 16.34
N GLU A 20 1.56 13.62 15.80
CA GLU A 20 1.70 13.16 14.43
C GLU A 20 1.05 11.78 14.47
N ALA A 21 -0.26 11.77 14.19
CA ALA A 21 -0.94 10.53 13.87
C ALA A 21 -0.28 10.06 12.57
N ASP A 22 0.76 9.25 12.73
CA ASP A 22 1.20 8.32 11.73
C ASP A 22 -0.08 7.64 11.21
N HIS A 23 -0.51 8.01 10.01
CA HIS A 23 -1.51 7.29 9.25
C HIS A 23 -0.92 5.94 8.74
N ASP A 24 -0.11 5.28 9.56
CA ASP A 24 0.34 3.89 9.44
C ASP A 24 -0.63 3.00 10.23
N GLY A 25 -1.93 3.28 10.10
CA GLY A 25 -2.95 2.30 10.48
C GLY A 25 -2.82 1.08 9.56
N PRO A 26 -2.95 -0.15 10.08
CA PRO A 26 -2.99 -1.32 9.21
C PRO A 26 -4.16 -1.15 8.25
N HIS A 27 -3.90 -1.18 6.94
CA HIS A 27 -4.94 -1.34 5.94
C HIS A 27 -5.54 -2.74 6.10
N GLU A 28 -6.44 -2.91 7.06
CA GLU A 28 -7.14 -4.16 7.36
C GLU A 28 -8.31 -4.39 6.39
N GLY A 29 -7.99 -4.43 5.10
CA GLY A 29 -8.94 -4.81 4.06
C GLY A 29 -8.23 -4.97 2.72
N PRO A 30 -8.68 -5.90 1.86
CA PRO A 30 -8.17 -5.96 0.50
C PRO A 30 -8.41 -4.60 -0.14
N THR A 31 -7.32 -3.87 -0.42
CA THR A 31 -7.43 -2.66 -1.22
C THR A 31 -7.86 -3.11 -2.61
N GLU A 32 -8.96 -2.59 -3.14
CA GLU A 32 -9.38 -2.95 -4.50
C GLU A 32 -8.28 -2.52 -5.48
N THR A 33 -7.45 -3.47 -5.90
CA THR A 33 -6.44 -3.26 -6.94
C THR A 33 -7.12 -3.34 -8.30
N VAL A 34 -6.55 -2.67 -9.31
CA VAL A 34 -7.01 -2.80 -10.70
C VAL A 34 -7.05 -4.27 -11.14
N LEU A 35 -6.12 -5.10 -10.63
CA LEU A 35 -6.10 -6.53 -10.89
C LEU A 35 -7.36 -7.22 -10.34
N ASN A 36 -7.76 -6.94 -9.09
CA ASN A 36 -8.94 -7.56 -8.48
C ASN A 36 -10.26 -7.04 -9.07
N ILE A 37 -10.31 -5.77 -9.46
CA ILE A 37 -11.50 -5.18 -10.11
C ILE A 37 -11.75 -5.83 -11.48
N LEU A 38 -10.69 -5.97 -12.29
CA LEU A 38 -10.81 -6.52 -13.64
C LEU A 38 -10.81 -8.05 -13.66
N PHE A 39 -10.16 -8.69 -12.69
CA PHE A 39 -9.95 -10.13 -12.62
C PHE A 39 -10.23 -10.64 -11.20
N PRO A 40 -11.49 -10.70 -10.76
CA PRO A 40 -11.84 -11.09 -9.39
C PRO A 40 -11.31 -12.48 -9.00
N ALA A 41 -11.17 -13.40 -9.97
CA ALA A 41 -10.58 -14.72 -9.72
C ALA A 41 -9.10 -14.65 -9.31
N CYS A 42 -8.42 -13.53 -9.57
CA CYS A 42 -7.03 -13.29 -9.15
C CYS A 42 -6.89 -12.73 -7.73
N SER A 43 -7.99 -12.43 -7.03
CA SER A 43 -7.97 -11.87 -5.68
C SER A 43 -7.12 -12.67 -4.67
N PRO A 44 -7.14 -14.02 -4.64
CA PRO A 44 -6.27 -14.78 -3.74
C PRO A 44 -4.78 -14.60 -4.03
N LEU A 45 -4.40 -14.45 -5.32
CA LEU A 45 -3.03 -14.21 -5.72
C LEU A 45 -2.57 -12.79 -5.33
N ASP A 46 -3.42 -11.80 -5.59
CA ASP A 46 -3.17 -10.40 -5.21
C ASP A 46 -2.99 -10.27 -3.69
N ALA A 47 -3.88 -10.86 -2.89
CA ALA A 47 -3.78 -10.87 -1.43
C ALA A 47 -2.47 -11.52 -0.95
N SER A 48 -2.06 -12.62 -1.59
CA SER A 48 -0.79 -13.30 -1.27
C SER A 48 0.42 -12.42 -1.59
N MET A 49 0.41 -11.72 -2.73
CA MET A 49 1.45 -10.78 -3.12
C MET A 49 1.51 -9.57 -2.18
N GLN A 50 0.36 -9.00 -1.82
CA GLN A 50 0.26 -7.87 -0.92
C GLN A 50 0.75 -8.23 0.49
N SER A 51 0.33 -9.37 1.03
CA SER A 51 0.83 -9.87 2.32
C SER A 51 2.34 -10.04 2.30
N LYS A 52 2.90 -10.62 1.23
CA LYS A 52 4.35 -10.83 1.14
C LYS A 52 5.11 -9.52 0.95
N PHE A 53 4.55 -8.55 0.23
CA PHE A 53 5.10 -7.20 0.12
C PHE A 53 5.24 -6.55 1.50
N PHE A 54 4.19 -6.59 2.33
CA PHE A 54 4.26 -6.01 3.68
C PHE A 54 5.29 -6.70 4.58
N GLU A 55 5.37 -8.03 4.53
CA GLU A 55 6.38 -8.81 5.27
C GLU A 55 7.81 -8.43 4.87
N LEU A 56 8.09 -8.39 3.56
CA LEU A 56 9.42 -8.05 3.04
C LEU A 56 9.78 -6.58 3.31
N ASN A 57 8.80 -5.68 3.27
CA ASN A 57 9.01 -4.27 3.59
C ASN A 57 9.30 -4.08 5.08
N LYS A 58 8.55 -4.76 5.95
CA LYS A 58 8.77 -4.73 7.41
C LYS A 58 10.12 -5.32 7.80
N SER A 59 10.60 -6.35 7.10
CA SER A 59 11.91 -6.96 7.33
C SER A 59 13.08 -6.19 6.67
N GLY A 60 12.80 -5.14 5.91
CA GLY A 60 13.83 -4.35 5.21
C GLY A 60 14.43 -5.03 3.98
N GLN A 61 13.90 -6.19 3.56
CA GLN A 61 14.33 -6.89 2.35
C GLN A 61 13.90 -6.16 1.07
N ILE A 62 12.78 -5.43 1.14
CA ILE A 62 12.40 -4.44 0.14
C ILE A 62 12.26 -3.06 0.80
N ASN A 63 12.51 -2.01 0.04
CA ASN A 63 12.24 -0.64 0.47
C ASN A 63 11.82 0.22 -0.74
N PRO A 64 10.51 0.21 -1.09
CA PRO A 64 9.99 0.97 -2.23
C PRO A 64 10.18 2.48 -2.08
N LYS A 65 10.32 3.00 -0.85
CA LYS A 65 10.55 4.43 -0.60
C LYS A 65 11.92 4.89 -1.14
N LEU A 66 12.89 3.99 -1.30
CA LEU A 66 14.17 4.29 -1.95
C LEU A 66 14.03 4.49 -3.46
N CYS A 67 12.96 3.97 -4.07
CA CYS A 67 12.68 4.15 -5.50
C CYS A 67 11.87 5.42 -5.81
N ARG A 68 11.64 6.30 -4.84
CA ARG A 68 10.67 7.42 -4.96
C ARG A 68 11.23 8.65 -5.69
N ASN A 69 12.56 8.76 -5.79
CA ASN A 69 13.18 9.88 -6.48
C ASN A 69 13.09 9.69 -7.99
N PRO A 70 12.56 10.67 -8.75
CA PRO A 70 12.55 10.62 -10.20
C PRO A 70 13.99 10.75 -10.71
N SER A 71 14.65 9.61 -10.87
CA SER A 71 15.98 9.47 -11.43
C SER A 71 15.96 8.46 -12.57
N PRO A 72 16.92 8.52 -13.51
CA PRO A 72 17.22 7.37 -14.35
C PRO A 72 17.38 6.13 -13.45
N GLY A 73 16.58 5.09 -13.69
CA GLY A 73 16.59 3.86 -12.90
C GLY A 73 15.48 3.71 -11.84
N GLN A 74 14.56 4.68 -11.68
CA GLN A 74 13.39 4.52 -10.82
C GLN A 74 12.55 3.28 -11.19
N GLU A 75 12.25 3.12 -12.48
CA GLU A 75 11.46 1.98 -12.98
C GLU A 75 12.13 0.65 -12.67
N GLU A 76 13.44 0.53 -12.94
CA GLU A 76 14.22 -0.67 -12.65
C GLU A 76 14.32 -0.96 -11.15
N CYS A 77 14.40 0.09 -10.32
CA CYS A 77 14.32 -0.05 -8.87
C CYS A 77 12.98 -0.67 -8.46
N ILE A 78 11.86 -0.10 -8.91
CA ILE A 78 10.52 -0.61 -8.60
C ILE A 78 10.35 -2.05 -9.10
N LYS A 79 10.73 -2.35 -10.34
CA LYS A 79 10.69 -3.70 -10.92
C LYS A 79 11.47 -4.69 -10.06
N LYS A 80 12.68 -4.33 -9.61
CA LYS A 80 13.49 -5.20 -8.75
C LYS A 80 12.79 -5.48 -7.42
N GLN A 81 12.21 -4.46 -6.77
CA GLN A 81 11.47 -4.66 -5.51
C GLN A 81 10.27 -5.61 -5.72
N LEU A 82 9.49 -5.39 -6.78
CA LEU A 82 8.32 -6.22 -7.09
C LEU A 82 8.70 -7.65 -7.50
N HIS A 83 9.81 -7.82 -8.20
CA HIS A 83 10.33 -9.14 -8.55
C HIS A 83 10.72 -9.93 -7.30
N THR A 84 11.37 -9.31 -6.32
CA THR A 84 11.66 -9.94 -5.02
C THR A 84 10.38 -10.43 -4.35
N VAL A 85 9.31 -9.62 -4.35
CA VAL A 85 7.99 -10.05 -3.83
C VAL A 85 7.46 -11.24 -4.61
N ARG A 86 7.43 -11.16 -5.94
CA ARG A 86 6.87 -12.22 -6.80
C ARG A 86 7.56 -13.56 -6.57
N CYS A 87 8.88 -13.57 -6.40
CA CYS A 87 9.67 -14.78 -6.16
C CYS A 87 9.50 -15.34 -4.74
N ALA A 88 9.11 -14.52 -3.77
CA ALA A 88 8.89 -14.96 -2.39
C ALA A 88 7.44 -15.45 -2.12
N VAL A 89 6.54 -15.30 -3.09
CA VAL A 89 5.15 -15.77 -3.00
C VAL A 89 5.06 -17.22 -3.42
N ASN A 90 4.58 -18.07 -2.51
CA ASN A 90 4.33 -19.50 -2.78
C ASN A 90 2.98 -19.75 -3.47
N GLY A 91 2.12 -18.74 -3.61
CA GLY A 91 0.84 -18.84 -4.28
C GLY A 91 0.97 -18.87 -5.81
N THR A 92 0.24 -19.77 -6.45
CA THR A 92 0.05 -19.78 -7.91
C THR A 92 -1.28 -19.14 -8.28
N ALA A 93 -1.33 -18.54 -9.47
CA ALA A 93 -2.61 -18.13 -10.05
C ALA A 93 -3.50 -19.37 -10.23
N THR A 94 -4.78 -19.24 -9.93
CA THR A 94 -5.77 -20.26 -10.29
C THR A 94 -5.95 -20.30 -11.81
N GLU A 95 -6.41 -21.43 -12.33
CA GLU A 95 -6.73 -21.55 -13.76
C GLU A 95 -7.77 -20.50 -14.18
N GLU A 96 -8.75 -20.23 -13.32
CA GLU A 96 -9.76 -19.19 -13.55
C GLU A 96 -9.15 -17.78 -13.65
N CYS A 97 -8.23 -17.42 -12.75
CA CYS A 97 -7.48 -16.16 -12.83
C CYS A 97 -6.72 -16.05 -14.15
N ILE A 98 -6.01 -17.11 -14.54
CA ILE A 98 -5.26 -17.16 -15.81
C ILE A 98 -6.20 -16.97 -17.00
N ASN A 99 -7.36 -17.62 -17.00
CA ASN A 99 -8.34 -17.53 -18.06
C ASN A 99 -8.96 -16.14 -18.19
N GLN A 100 -9.28 -15.46 -17.08
CA GLN A 100 -9.80 -14.09 -17.11
C GLN A 100 -8.77 -13.12 -17.69
N VAL A 101 -7.52 -13.17 -17.21
CA VAL A 101 -6.42 -12.34 -17.71
C VAL A 101 -6.17 -12.61 -19.20
N THR A 102 -6.11 -13.89 -19.59
CA THR A 102 -5.85 -14.28 -20.99
C THR A 102 -7.00 -13.84 -21.91
N SER A 103 -8.25 -13.94 -21.46
CA SER A 103 -9.41 -13.50 -22.24
C SER A 103 -9.39 -11.99 -22.47
N PHE A 104 -9.00 -11.22 -21.47
CA PHE A 104 -8.80 -9.77 -21.60
C PHE A 104 -7.68 -9.42 -22.57
N LEU A 105 -6.52 -10.07 -22.47
CA LEU A 105 -5.39 -9.85 -23.37
C LEU A 105 -5.72 -10.21 -24.83
N ARG A 106 -6.63 -11.17 -25.05
CA ARG A 106 -7.12 -11.52 -26.39
C ARG A 106 -8.15 -10.53 -26.96
N GLY A 107 -8.57 -9.53 -26.17
CA GLY A 107 -9.61 -8.57 -26.56
C GLY A 107 -11.02 -9.13 -26.50
N ASN A 108 -11.21 -10.35 -25.99
CA ASN A 108 -12.52 -11.01 -25.95
C ASN A 108 -13.50 -10.32 -24.98
N THR A 109 -12.99 -9.59 -23.99
CA THR A 109 -13.79 -8.90 -22.97
C THR A 109 -13.95 -7.40 -23.21
N CYS A 110 -13.30 -6.85 -24.25
CA CYS A 110 -13.36 -5.42 -24.60
C CYS A 110 -14.32 -5.13 -25.77
N SER A 111 -15.11 -6.11 -26.20
CA SER A 111 -16.09 -5.99 -27.28
C SER A 111 -17.47 -5.69 -26.70
N GLY A 112 -17.67 -4.44 -26.28
CA GLY A 112 -19.00 -3.87 -25.97
C GLY A 112 -19.60 -3.20 -27.19
#